data_AF-A0A9Q0UN93-F1
#
_entry.id   AF-A0A9Q0UN93-F1
#
_cell.length_a   1.000
_cell.length_b   1.000
_cell.length_c   1.000
_cell.angle_alpha   90.00
_cell.angle_beta   90.00
_cell.angle_gamma   90.00
#
_symmetry.space_group_name_H-M   'P 1'
#
loop_
_entity.id
_entity.type
_entity.pdbx_description
1 polymer ?
#
loop_
_entity_poly.entity_id
_entity_poly.type
_entity_poly.pdbx_seq_one_letter_code
_entity_poly.pdbx_strand_id
1 'polypeptide(L)' 'MQSYFDIENLPSEFGGKASLEYDHEEFSRSMVEDDVRTAKFWGSVEKSRHVADDHLAQVATPPATPPLAITAS' A
#
# COMPACT_ATOMS: atom_id res chain seq x y z
N MET A 1 -1.56 -17.26 16.94
CA MET A 1 -1.50 -16.58 15.62
C MET A 1 -2.81 -16.67 14.83
N GLN A 2 -3.66 -17.68 15.06
CA GLN A 2 -4.94 -17.83 14.34
C GLN A 2 -6.04 -16.80 14.71
N SER A 3 -5.84 -15.96 15.74
CA SER A 3 -6.84 -14.97 16.18
C SER A 3 -6.81 -13.65 15.41
N TYR A 4 -5.85 -13.45 14.50
CA TYR A 4 -5.69 -12.20 13.74
C TYR A 4 -6.39 -12.25 12.38
N PHE A 5 -6.77 -13.45 11.94
CA PHE A 5 -7.39 -13.66 10.63
C PHE A 5 -8.80 -14.17 10.83
N ASP A 6 -9.73 -13.58 10.10
CA ASP A 6 -11.09 -14.08 10.04
C ASP A 6 -11.11 -15.37 9.21
N ILE A 7 -11.08 -16.50 9.92
CA ILE A 7 -11.05 -17.84 9.32
C ILE A 7 -12.31 -18.10 8.48
N GLU A 8 -13.44 -17.46 8.80
CA GLU A 8 -14.68 -17.65 8.05
C GLU A 8 -14.64 -16.98 6.67
N ASN A 9 -13.84 -15.92 6.51
CA ASN A 9 -13.68 -15.20 5.24
C ASN A 9 -12.37 -15.52 4.50
N LEU A 10 -11.45 -16.24 5.14
CA LEU A 10 -10.20 -16.65 4.52
C LEU A 10 -10.44 -17.84 3.58
N PRO A 11 -9.97 -17.81 2.33
CA PRO A 11 -10.08 -18.95 1.42
C PRO A 11 -9.41 -20.20 1.99
N SER A 12 -10.00 -21.36 1.69
CA SER A 12 -9.50 -22.66 2.17
C SER A 12 -8.04 -22.95 1.79
N GLU A 13 -7.57 -22.41 0.66
CA GLU A 13 -6.20 -22.49 0.17
C GLU A 13 -5.17 -21.87 1.14
N PHE A 14 -5.61 -20.90 1.95
CA PHE A 14 -4.80 -20.24 2.97
C PHE A 14 -5.04 -20.78 4.39
N GLY A 15 -5.75 -21.91 4.51
CA GLY A 15 -6.09 -22.54 5.80
C GLY A 15 -7.36 -21.97 6.46
N GLY A 16 -8.18 -21.25 5.69
CA GLY A 16 -9.49 -20.76 6.13
C GLY A 16 -10.65 -21.72 5.87
N LYS A 17 -11.88 -21.25 6.10
CA LYS A 17 -13.12 -22.00 5.87
C LYS A 17 -13.96 -21.48 4.72
N ALA A 18 -13.61 -20.33 4.13
CA ALA A 18 -14.34 -19.81 2.98
C ALA A 18 -14.16 -20.76 1.79
N SER A 19 -15.27 -21.13 1.16
CA SER A 19 -15.29 -21.91 -0.08
C SER A 19 -15.07 -21.06 -1.33
N LEU A 20 -14.70 -19.79 -1.16
CA LEU A 20 -14.48 -18.87 -2.26
C LEU A 20 -13.16 -19.25 -2.94
N GLU A 21 -13.25 -19.64 -4.21
CA GLU A 21 -12.09 -19.87 -5.09
C GLU A 21 -11.45 -18.52 -5.41
N TYR A 22 -10.14 -18.43 -5.28
CA TYR A 22 -9.43 -17.17 -5.50
C TYR A 22 -9.26 -16.90 -7.00
N ASP A 23 -10.00 -15.93 -7.55
CA ASP A 23 -9.86 -15.51 -8.95
C ASP A 23 -8.67 -14.53 -9.10
N HIS A 24 -7.56 -15.06 -9.61
CA HIS A 24 -6.35 -14.29 -9.87
C HIS A 24 -6.55 -13.19 -10.93
N GLU A 25 -7.43 -13.39 -11.91
CA GLU A 25 -7.68 -12.40 -12.96
C GLU A 25 -8.50 -11.23 -12.44
N GLU A 26 -9.53 -11.52 -11.64
CA GLU A 26 -10.34 -10.49 -10.99
C GLU A 26 -9.49 -9.62 -10.06
N PHE A 27 -8.67 -10.25 -9.22
CA PHE A 27 -7.77 -9.52 -8.32
C PHE A 27 -6.74 -8.67 -9.07
N SER A 28 -6.13 -9.22 -10.13
CA SER A 28 -5.15 -8.50 -10.95
C SER A 28 -5.77 -7.26 -11.60
N ARG A 29 -7.01 -7.39 -12.08
CA ARG A 29 -7.76 -6.25 -12.64
C ARG A 29 -8.05 -5.20 -11.57
N SER A 30 -8.50 -5.63 -10.40
CA SER A 30 -8.78 -4.75 -9.26
C SER A 30 -7.54 -3.94 -8.85
N MET A 31 -6.37 -4.59 -8.78
CA MET A 31 -5.09 -3.93 -8.48
C MET A 31 -4.75 -2.84 -9.50
N VAL A 32 -4.89 -3.13 -10.79
CA VAL A 32 -4.62 -2.14 -11.85
C VAL A 32 -5.59 -0.96 -11.77
N GLU A 33 -6.87 -1.22 -11.51
CA GLU A 33 -7.87 -0.16 -11.35
C GLU A 33 -7.60 0.70 -10.12
N ASP A 34 -7.19 0.08 -9.01
CA ASP A 34 -6.84 0.80 -7.80
C ASP A 34 -5.56 1.63 -7.98
N ASP A 35 -4.53 1.11 -8.66
CA ASP A 35 -3.33 1.87 -9.02
C ASP A 35 -3.69 3.12 -9.82
N VAL A 36 -4.58 3.00 -10.82
CA VAL A 36 -5.05 4.14 -11.63
C VAL A 36 -5.84 5.14 -10.77
N ARG A 37 -6.71 4.66 -9.88
CA ARG A 37 -7.49 5.52 -8.98
C ARG A 37 -6.57 6.27 -8.01
N THR A 38 -5.62 5.55 -7.42
CA THR A 38 -4.62 6.04 -6.47
C THR A 38 -3.70 7.05 -7.14
N ALA A 39 -3.18 6.75 -8.34
CA ALA A 39 -2.39 7.70 -9.13
C ALA A 39 -3.16 8.99 -9.45
N LYS A 40 -4.44 8.89 -9.80
CA LYS A 40 -5.31 10.08 -10.01
C LYS A 40 -5.52 10.88 -8.74
N PHE A 41 -5.84 10.20 -7.64
CA PHE A 41 -6.06 10.83 -6.34
C PHE A 41 -4.79 11.56 -5.88
N TRP A 42 -3.66 10.87 -5.80
CA TRP A 42 -2.40 11.48 -5.36
C TRP A 42 -1.84 12.49 -6.37
N GLY A 43 -2.00 12.25 -7.67
CA GLY A 43 -1.63 13.24 -8.70
C GLY A 43 -2.47 14.52 -8.61
N SER A 44 -3.74 14.41 -8.22
CA SER A 44 -4.59 15.59 -7.95
C SER A 44 -4.22 16.30 -6.65
N VAL A 45 -3.77 15.57 -5.63
CA VAL A 45 -3.22 16.12 -4.39
C VAL A 45 -1.92 16.88 -4.68
N GLU A 46 -1.03 16.34 -5.50
CA GLU A 46 0.21 17.03 -5.84
C GLU A 46 -0.07 18.33 -6.61
N LYS A 47 -1.02 18.30 -7.55
CA LYS A 47 -1.44 19.52 -8.27
C LYS A 47 -2.08 20.57 -7.36
N SER A 48 -2.82 20.17 -6.33
CA SER A 48 -3.36 21.13 -5.35
C SER A 48 -2.28 21.67 -4.41
N ARG A 49 -1.26 20.87 -4.10
CA ARG A 49 -0.07 21.32 -3.36
C ARG A 49 0.77 22.31 -4.16
N HIS A 50 0.98 22.11 -5.46
CA HIS A 50 1.68 23.09 -6.29
C HIS A 50 1.00 24.48 -6.31
N VAL A 51 -0.33 24.55 -6.20
CA VAL A 51 -1.07 25.83 -6.11
C VAL A 51 -0.92 26.47 -4.72
N ALA A 52 -0.70 25.67 -3.67
CA ALA A 52 -0.45 26.16 -2.31
C ALA A 52 1.04 26.46 -2.02
N ASP A 53 1.95 25.75 -2.69
CA ASP A 53 3.40 25.83 -2.48
C ASP A 53 4.05 27.03 -3.18
N ASP A 54 3.40 27.65 -4.17
CA ASP A 54 3.75 29.02 -4.62
C ASP A 54 3.67 30.05 -3.46
N HIS A 55 3.01 29.70 -2.34
CA HIS A 55 2.97 30.49 -1.11
C HIS A 55 3.79 29.93 0.07
N LEU A 56 4.31 28.70 0.02
CA LEU A 56 4.95 28.04 1.18
C LEU A 56 6.16 27.18 0.80
N ALA A 57 7.13 27.76 0.09
CA ALA A 57 8.44 27.14 -0.09
C ALA A 57 9.25 27.11 1.22
N GLN A 58 9.00 26.12 2.09
CA GLN A 58 9.98 25.67 3.10
C GLN A 58 9.96 24.14 3.19
N VAL A 59 10.80 23.51 2.38
CA VAL A 59 11.09 22.07 2.39
C VAL A 59 11.90 21.72 3.64
N ALA A 60 11.35 20.87 4.51
CA ALA A 60 12.12 20.21 5.56
C ALA A 60 12.77 18.93 4.99
N THR A 61 14.09 18.87 5.02
CA THR A 61 14.90 17.68 4.66
C THR A 61 14.72 16.57 5.71
N PRO A 62 14.58 15.28 5.34
CA PRO A 62 14.63 14.19 6.30
C PRO A 62 16.08 13.97 6.81
N PRO A 63 16.29 13.66 8.10
CA PRO A 63 17.62 13.33 8.62
C PRO A 63 18.06 11.95 8.09
N ALA A 64 19.29 11.86 7.61
CA ALA A 64 19.89 10.64 7.08
C ALA A 64 19.98 9.54 8.16
N THR A 65 19.40 8.37 7.88
CA THR A 65 19.56 7.15 8.67
C THR A 65 20.95 6.54 8.40
N PRO A 66 21.79 6.23 9.42
CA PRO A 66 23.06 5.54 9.20
C PRO A 66 22.82 4.04 8.88
N PRO A 67 23.70 3.39 8.09
CA PRO A 67 23.53 1.99 7.72
C PRO A 67 23.77 1.07 8.92
N LEU A 68 22.88 0.11 9.13
CA LEU A 68 22.99 -0.91 10.17
C LEU A 68 24.17 -1.85 9.86
N ALA A 69 25.18 -1.86 10.72
CA ALA A 69 26.30 -2.80 10.66
C ALA A 69 25.81 -4.22 11.00
N ILE A 70 25.91 -5.14 10.05
CA ILE A 70 25.69 -6.57 10.27
C ILE A 70 26.96 -7.11 10.92
N THR A 71 26.93 -7.44 12.21
CA THR A 71 27.98 -8.25 12.83
C THR A 71 27.60 -9.72 12.67
N ALA A 72 28.35 -10.43 11.81
CA ALA A 72 28.38 -11.88 11.83
C ALA A 72 29.29 -12.36 12.97
N SER A 73 28.99 -13.58 13.44
CA SER A 73 29.42 -14.21 14.70
C SER A 73 30.93 -14.29 14.96
#